data_AF-A0A258BWE2-F1
#
_entry.id   AF-A0A258BWE2-F1
#
_cell.length_a   1.000
_cell.length_b   1.000
_cell.length_c   1.000
_cell.angle_alpha   90.00
_cell.angle_beta   90.00
_cell.angle_gamma   90.00
#
_symmetry.space_group_name_H-M   'P 1'
#
loop_
_entity.id
_entity.type
_entity.pdbx_description
1 polymer ?
#
loop_
_entity_poly.entity_id
_entity_poly.type
_entity_poly.pdbx_seq_one_letter_code
_entity_poly.pdbx_strand_id
1 'polypeptide(L)'
;RLSALERIDADPGAAWRGTSVHRVLELWFREDGCAPGKLEQRTRDLFRGEEAHPILRALWLPRLLESVRWIDEQVALDAAEGRRIALVECTGETVLGGVTLHGTADRLDRMADGSLAIVDYKTGKPPSAKQVKEGFALQLGLLGVIAEQGGFNRVEGAGEVSAFEYWSTAKGKDNAFGYRLSPVKPGGDARRVATEDLTAHAAGEFLIAAGKWLTGDDVFTAQLNPDLPSYGDYDQLMRLEEWYGRGDDDPASGGGDSDG
;
A
#
# COMPACT_ATOMS: atom_id res chain seq x y z
N ARG A 1 -24.16 -3.87 -3.53
CA ARG A 1 -22.71 -4.12 -3.41
C ARG A 1 -22.15 -4.19 -4.83
N LEU A 2 -21.49 -3.14 -5.30
CA LEU A 2 -20.84 -3.11 -6.61
C LEU A 2 -19.41 -3.60 -6.40
N SER A 3 -19.00 -4.61 -7.17
CA SER A 3 -17.60 -5.02 -7.27
C SER A 3 -16.80 -3.96 -8.03
N ALA A 4 -15.55 -3.75 -7.63
CA ALA A 4 -14.61 -2.89 -8.35
C ALA A 4 -14.51 -3.32 -9.82
N LEU A 5 -14.63 -2.37 -10.74
CA LEU A 5 -14.33 -2.58 -12.16
C LEU A 5 -12.82 -2.40 -12.36
N GLU A 6 -12.20 -3.32 -13.08
CA GLU A 6 -10.79 -3.23 -13.45
C GLU A 6 -10.52 -1.96 -14.24
N ARG A 7 -9.42 -1.28 -13.91
CA ARG A 7 -8.94 -0.10 -14.64
C ARG A 7 -8.63 -0.51 -16.09
N ILE A 8 -9.24 0.18 -17.05
CA ILE A 8 -9.03 -0.05 -18.49
C ILE A 8 -7.56 0.21 -18.94
N ASP A 9 -6.73 0.88 -18.13
CA ASP A 9 -5.31 1.16 -18.42
C ASP A 9 -4.31 0.67 -17.34
N ALA A 10 -4.70 -0.19 -16.40
CA ALA A 10 -3.69 -0.85 -15.58
C ALA A 10 -2.97 -1.89 -16.47
N ASP A 11 -1.63 -1.86 -16.54
CA ASP A 11 -0.86 -3.02 -17.01
C ASP A 11 -1.44 -4.25 -16.28
N PRO A 12 -2.11 -5.19 -16.99
CA PRO A 12 -2.87 -6.26 -16.34
C PRO A 12 -1.99 -7.10 -15.39
N GLY A 13 -0.67 -7.02 -15.52
CA GLY A 13 0.27 -7.64 -14.60
C GLY A 13 0.53 -6.91 -13.27
N ALA A 14 0.16 -5.63 -13.08
CA ALA A 14 0.48 -4.87 -11.86
C ALA A 14 -0.31 -5.33 -10.62
N ALA A 15 -1.62 -5.48 -10.75
CA ALA A 15 -2.48 -5.98 -9.66
C ALA A 15 -2.20 -7.46 -9.38
N TRP A 16 -2.03 -8.26 -10.45
CA TRP A 16 -1.65 -9.66 -10.35
C TRP A 16 -0.28 -9.83 -9.65
N ARG A 17 0.70 -8.97 -9.95
CA ARG A 17 1.99 -8.91 -9.23
C ARG A 17 1.81 -8.73 -7.74
N GLY A 18 1.10 -7.67 -7.34
CA GLY A 18 0.87 -7.34 -5.93
C GLY A 18 0.31 -8.55 -5.20
N THR A 19 -0.80 -9.07 -5.72
CA THR A 19 -1.50 -10.23 -5.16
C THR A 19 -0.58 -11.47 -5.07
N SER A 20 0.21 -11.75 -6.10
CA SER A 20 1.15 -12.88 -6.11
C SER A 20 2.27 -12.75 -5.08
N VAL A 21 2.78 -11.53 -4.88
CA VAL A 21 3.83 -11.25 -3.88
C VAL A 21 3.28 -11.39 -2.47
N HIS A 22 2.11 -10.84 -2.17
CA HIS A 22 1.49 -11.03 -0.85
C HIS A 22 1.19 -12.51 -0.60
N ARG A 23 0.67 -13.22 -1.60
CA ARG A 23 0.36 -14.65 -1.50
C ARG A 23 1.60 -15.50 -1.20
N VAL A 24 2.73 -15.24 -1.86
CA VAL A 24 3.95 -16.02 -1.61
C VAL A 24 4.48 -15.79 -0.19
N LEU A 25 4.39 -14.56 0.32
CA LEU A 25 4.83 -14.18 1.66
C LEU A 25 3.91 -14.77 2.74
N GLU A 26 2.59 -14.71 2.54
CA GLU A 26 1.59 -15.33 3.40
C GLU A 26 1.84 -16.84 3.54
N LEU A 27 2.02 -17.52 2.40
CA LEU A 27 2.26 -18.96 2.36
C LEU A 27 3.61 -19.34 3.00
N TRP A 28 4.65 -18.54 2.79
CA TRP A 28 5.96 -18.77 3.43
C TRP A 28 5.87 -18.70 4.95
N PHE A 29 5.08 -17.76 5.49
CA PHE A 29 4.83 -17.73 6.94
C PHE A 29 3.99 -18.92 7.40
N ARG A 30 2.83 -19.16 6.77
CA ARG A 30 1.85 -20.14 7.25
C ARG A 30 2.29 -21.60 7.09
N GLU A 31 3.06 -21.90 6.05
CA GLU A 31 3.42 -23.28 5.69
C GLU A 31 4.90 -23.60 5.96
N ASP A 32 5.81 -22.62 5.82
CA ASP A 32 7.24 -22.86 6.00
C ASP A 32 7.78 -22.31 7.33
N GLY A 33 6.95 -21.65 8.14
CA GLY A 33 7.38 -21.03 9.40
C GLY A 33 8.49 -19.98 9.20
N CYS A 34 8.49 -19.30 8.06
CA CYS A 34 9.55 -18.39 7.64
C CYS A 34 10.96 -19.02 7.62
N ALA A 35 11.07 -20.32 7.35
CA ALA A 35 12.36 -21.00 7.31
C ALA A 35 13.28 -20.37 6.23
N PRO A 36 14.55 -20.09 6.57
CA PRO A 36 15.48 -19.46 5.64
C PRO A 36 15.68 -20.23 4.32
N GLY A 37 15.70 -19.51 3.22
CA GLY A 37 15.86 -20.03 1.86
C GLY A 37 14.59 -20.64 1.23
N LYS A 38 13.49 -20.78 1.98
CA LYS A 38 12.23 -21.33 1.44
C LYS A 38 11.45 -20.32 0.60
N LEU A 39 11.56 -19.03 0.89
CA LEU A 39 10.78 -18.01 0.21
C LEU A 39 11.12 -17.93 -1.29
N GLU A 40 12.40 -18.06 -1.64
CA GLU A 40 12.83 -18.09 -3.03
C GLU A 40 12.22 -19.27 -3.79
N GLN A 41 12.31 -20.48 -3.22
CA GLN A 41 11.77 -21.68 -3.85
C GLN A 41 10.26 -21.58 -4.05
N ARG A 42 9.54 -21.09 -3.04
CA ARG A 42 8.10 -20.86 -3.11
C ARG A 42 7.72 -19.83 -4.18
N THR A 43 8.52 -18.77 -4.30
CA THR A 43 8.36 -17.77 -5.36
C THR A 43 8.51 -18.42 -6.74
N ARG A 44 9.51 -19.28 -6.94
CA ARG A 44 9.67 -20.01 -8.20
C ARG A 44 8.48 -20.91 -8.50
N ASP A 45 7.97 -21.61 -7.50
CA ASP A 45 6.88 -22.56 -7.68
C ASP A 45 5.54 -21.87 -7.97
N LEU A 46 5.22 -20.78 -7.26
CA LEU A 46 4.01 -19.99 -7.54
C LEU A 46 4.04 -19.43 -8.98
N PHE A 47 5.18 -18.91 -9.42
CA PHE A 47 5.32 -18.33 -10.75
C PHE A 47 5.48 -19.38 -11.86
N ARG A 48 5.63 -20.67 -11.55
CA ARG A 48 5.56 -21.75 -12.56
C ARG A 48 4.12 -22.07 -13.00
N GLY A 49 3.11 -21.67 -12.22
CA GLY A 49 1.70 -21.90 -12.54
C GLY A 49 1.26 -21.27 -13.87
N GLU A 50 0.19 -21.82 -14.46
CA GLU A 50 -0.33 -21.44 -15.79
C GLU A 50 -0.93 -20.03 -15.83
N GLU A 51 -1.15 -19.39 -14.68
CA GLU A 51 -1.79 -18.06 -14.55
C GLU A 51 -0.88 -16.89 -14.97
N ALA A 52 0.44 -17.08 -15.05
CA ALA A 52 1.38 -16.02 -15.39
C ALA A 52 1.71 -15.99 -16.90
N HIS A 53 1.39 -14.88 -17.58
CA HIS A 53 1.81 -14.68 -18.98
C HIS A 53 3.34 -14.88 -19.11
N PRO A 54 3.84 -15.77 -20.00
CA PRO A 54 5.25 -16.18 -20.02
C PRO A 54 6.27 -15.05 -20.08
N ILE A 55 5.95 -13.97 -20.80
CA ILE A 55 6.82 -12.78 -20.94
C ILE A 55 6.90 -12.00 -19.63
N LEU A 56 5.77 -11.78 -18.95
CA LEU A 56 5.74 -11.04 -17.67
C LEU A 56 6.54 -11.79 -16.60
N ARG A 57 6.38 -13.11 -16.55
CA ARG A 57 7.20 -13.99 -15.70
C ARG A 57 8.69 -13.84 -16.01
N ALA A 58 9.09 -13.94 -17.27
CA ALA A 58 10.50 -13.84 -17.67
C ALA A 58 11.12 -12.47 -17.29
N LEU A 59 10.34 -11.39 -17.41
CA LEU A 59 10.82 -10.04 -17.07
C LEU A 59 10.91 -9.78 -15.56
N TRP A 60 9.99 -10.35 -14.78
CA TRP A 60 9.81 -9.95 -13.37
C TRP A 60 10.34 -10.95 -12.36
N LEU A 61 10.27 -12.25 -12.67
CA LEU A 61 10.71 -13.28 -11.74
C LEU A 61 12.17 -13.07 -11.29
N PRO A 62 13.15 -12.75 -12.16
CA PRO A 62 14.52 -12.51 -11.70
C PRO A 62 14.63 -11.39 -10.65
N ARG A 63 13.93 -10.27 -10.89
CA ARG A 63 13.92 -9.10 -10.00
C ARG A 63 13.22 -9.39 -8.67
N LEU A 64 12.11 -10.12 -8.74
CA LEU A 64 11.39 -10.56 -7.57
C LEU A 64 12.26 -11.51 -6.73
N LEU A 65 12.96 -12.45 -7.36
CA LEU A 65 13.86 -13.38 -6.68
C LEU A 65 14.97 -12.65 -5.91
N GLU A 66 15.53 -11.57 -6.44
CA GLU A 66 16.48 -10.72 -5.72
C GLU A 66 15.83 -10.09 -4.48
N SER A 67 14.64 -9.51 -4.62
CA SER A 67 13.94 -8.89 -3.49
C SER A 67 13.50 -9.87 -2.40
N VAL A 68 13.04 -11.07 -2.77
CA VAL A 68 12.60 -12.05 -1.78
C VAL A 68 13.77 -12.68 -1.03
N ARG A 69 14.96 -12.80 -1.65
CA ARG A 69 16.19 -13.15 -0.93
C ARG A 69 16.52 -12.13 0.13
N TRP A 70 16.42 -10.83 -0.22
CA TRP A 70 16.58 -9.76 0.75
C TRP A 70 15.55 -9.84 1.88
N ILE A 71 14.26 -10.11 1.59
CA ILE A 71 13.23 -10.29 2.63
C ILE A 71 13.57 -11.45 3.56
N ASP A 72 13.95 -12.59 3.00
CA ASP A 72 14.31 -13.81 3.73
C ASP A 72 15.48 -13.55 4.70
N GLU A 73 16.56 -12.95 4.20
CA GLU A 73 17.72 -12.55 4.99
C GLU A 73 17.35 -11.56 6.11
N GLN A 74 16.54 -10.54 5.80
CA GLN A 74 16.13 -9.54 6.79
C GLN A 74 15.25 -10.12 7.89
N VAL A 75 14.32 -11.02 7.57
CA VAL A 75 13.49 -11.69 8.58
C VAL A 75 14.36 -12.56 9.49
N ALA A 76 15.37 -13.24 8.94
CA ALA A 76 16.31 -14.03 9.75
C ALA A 76 17.15 -13.15 10.70
N LEU A 77 17.62 -11.99 10.23
CA LEU A 77 18.33 -11.01 11.06
C LEU A 77 17.44 -10.44 12.16
N ASP A 78 16.24 -9.99 11.82
CA ASP A 78 15.23 -9.49 12.77
C ASP A 78 14.91 -10.55 13.84
N ALA A 79 14.77 -11.82 13.44
CA ALA A 79 14.53 -12.93 14.35
C ALA A 79 15.68 -13.15 15.34
N ALA A 80 16.93 -12.98 14.90
CA ALA A 80 18.10 -13.04 15.78
C ALA A 80 18.12 -11.90 16.81
N GLU A 81 17.48 -10.76 16.51
CA GLU A 81 17.31 -9.63 17.43
C GLU A 81 16.06 -9.75 18.33
N GLY A 82 15.32 -10.86 18.23
CA GLY A 82 14.15 -11.15 19.07
C GLY A 82 12.81 -10.67 18.51
N ARG A 83 12.78 -10.12 17.28
CA ARG A 83 11.53 -9.81 16.58
C ARG A 83 10.93 -11.08 16.01
N ARG A 84 9.63 -11.28 16.19
CA ARG A 84 8.89 -12.44 15.68
C ARG A 84 7.70 -12.01 14.85
N ILE A 85 7.50 -12.63 13.69
CA ILE A 85 6.25 -12.46 12.93
C ILE A 85 5.13 -13.11 13.75
N ALA A 86 4.12 -12.32 14.11
CA ALA A 86 3.02 -12.77 14.97
C ALA A 86 1.81 -13.19 14.13
N LEU A 87 1.41 -12.37 13.15
CA LEU A 87 0.31 -12.63 12.23
C LEU A 87 0.66 -12.14 10.83
N VAL A 88 0.06 -12.77 9.82
CA VAL A 88 0.09 -12.34 8.42
C VAL A 88 -1.31 -12.36 7.82
N GLU A 89 -1.59 -11.43 6.91
CA GLU A 89 -2.89 -11.24 6.27
C GLU A 89 -4.02 -11.23 7.31
N CYS A 90 -3.85 -10.43 8.38
CA CYS A 90 -4.80 -10.39 9.49
C CYS A 90 -5.78 -9.24 9.34
N THR A 91 -7.06 -9.58 9.31
CA THR A 91 -8.14 -8.60 9.32
C THR A 91 -8.50 -8.21 10.75
N GLY A 92 -8.72 -6.92 10.96
CA GLY A 92 -9.20 -6.36 12.20
C GLY A 92 -10.15 -5.21 11.97
N GLU A 93 -10.82 -4.81 13.03
CA GLU A 93 -11.76 -3.71 12.99
C GLU A 93 -11.78 -2.93 14.31
N THR A 94 -12.16 -1.67 14.22
CA THR A 94 -12.52 -0.88 15.38
C THR A 94 -13.54 0.21 15.03
N VAL A 95 -14.08 0.90 16.02
CA VAL A 95 -14.96 2.06 15.83
C VAL A 95 -14.19 3.33 16.15
N LEU A 96 -14.10 4.24 15.18
CA LEU A 96 -13.46 5.54 15.32
C LEU A 96 -14.42 6.64 14.83
N GLY A 97 -14.77 7.59 15.70
CA GLY A 97 -15.68 8.69 15.35
C GLY A 97 -17.07 8.25 14.89
N GLY A 98 -17.58 7.13 15.41
CA GLY A 98 -18.87 6.57 15.00
C GLY A 98 -18.85 5.82 13.66
N VAL A 99 -17.67 5.71 13.02
CA VAL A 99 -17.46 4.94 11.78
C VAL A 99 -16.73 3.65 12.10
N THR A 100 -17.19 2.53 11.56
CA THR A 100 -16.47 1.27 11.67
C THR A 100 -15.31 1.26 10.68
N LEU A 101 -14.09 1.24 11.21
CA LEU A 101 -12.84 1.14 10.47
C LEU A 101 -12.44 -0.33 10.41
N HIS A 102 -12.42 -0.91 9.21
CA HIS A 102 -11.92 -2.26 8.96
C HIS A 102 -10.65 -2.20 8.12
N GLY A 103 -9.70 -3.09 8.39
CA GLY A 103 -8.45 -3.16 7.63
C GLY A 103 -7.78 -4.52 7.73
N THR A 104 -6.96 -4.85 6.74
CA THR A 104 -6.08 -6.02 6.76
C THR A 104 -4.65 -5.54 6.83
N ALA A 105 -3.90 -6.02 7.81
CA ALA A 105 -2.45 -5.84 7.87
C ALA A 105 -1.77 -7.02 7.17
N ASP A 106 -0.83 -6.74 6.26
CA ASP A 106 -0.08 -7.81 5.58
C ASP A 106 0.73 -8.62 6.60
N ARG A 107 1.33 -7.93 7.56
CA ARG A 107 2.16 -8.54 8.59
C ARG A 107 2.18 -7.70 9.87
N LEU A 108 1.92 -8.37 10.99
CA LEU A 108 2.13 -7.85 12.35
C LEU A 108 3.25 -8.64 13.00
N ASP A 109 4.25 -7.92 13.48
CA ASP A 109 5.36 -8.51 14.23
C ASP A 109 5.28 -8.10 15.69
N ARG A 110 5.82 -8.96 16.55
CA ARG A 110 6.11 -8.62 17.94
C ARG A 110 7.60 -8.36 18.08
N MET A 111 7.93 -7.18 18.59
CA MET A 111 9.28 -6.74 18.89
C MET A 111 9.81 -7.44 20.14
N ALA A 112 11.13 -7.35 20.38
CA ALA A 112 11.78 -7.99 21.53
C ALA A 112 11.27 -7.46 22.88
N ASP A 113 10.86 -6.20 22.93
CA ASP A 113 10.27 -5.54 24.11
C ASP A 113 8.76 -5.84 24.28
N GLY A 114 8.17 -6.60 23.36
CA GLY A 114 6.75 -6.97 23.37
C GLY A 114 5.83 -6.02 22.61
N SER A 115 6.31 -4.84 22.19
CA SER A 115 5.54 -3.91 21.33
C SER A 115 5.28 -4.50 19.95
N LEU A 116 4.38 -3.86 19.19
CA LEU A 116 3.99 -4.30 17.86
C LEU A 116 4.71 -3.52 16.77
N ALA A 117 5.00 -4.18 15.66
CA ALA A 117 5.38 -3.55 14.40
C ALA A 117 4.34 -3.88 13.32
N ILE A 118 3.96 -2.87 12.55
CA ILE A 118 3.07 -3.03 11.40
C ILE A 118 3.90 -2.94 10.13
N VAL A 119 3.80 -3.98 9.31
CA VAL A 119 4.53 -4.12 8.08
C VAL A 119 3.57 -4.24 6.91
N ASP A 120 3.80 -3.42 5.90
CA ASP A 120 3.09 -3.45 4.63
C ASP A 120 4.08 -3.71 3.48
N TYR A 121 3.76 -4.66 2.62
CA TYR A 121 4.58 -5.03 1.48
C TYR A 121 4.17 -4.21 0.25
N LYS A 122 5.16 -3.64 -0.46
CA LYS A 122 4.92 -2.86 -1.68
C LYS A 122 5.72 -3.43 -2.86
N THR A 123 5.05 -3.74 -3.97
CA THR A 123 5.75 -4.16 -5.20
C THR A 123 6.43 -3.01 -5.95
N GLY A 124 6.05 -1.77 -5.61
CA GLY A 124 6.60 -0.52 -6.13
C GLY A 124 7.17 0.36 -5.02
N LYS A 125 7.34 1.65 -5.35
CA LYS A 125 7.78 2.66 -4.38
C LYS A 125 6.69 2.87 -3.32
N PRO A 126 7.00 2.75 -2.02
CA PRO A 126 6.05 3.02 -0.96
C PRO A 126 5.77 4.53 -0.84
N PRO A 127 4.70 4.91 -0.12
CA PRO A 127 4.46 6.31 0.24
C PRO A 127 5.68 6.93 0.91
N SER A 128 5.97 8.18 0.55
CA SER A 128 7.02 8.95 1.20
C SER A 128 6.61 9.40 2.60
N ALA A 129 7.58 9.61 3.48
CA ALA A 129 7.35 10.22 4.79
C ALA A 129 6.57 11.55 4.73
N LYS A 130 6.81 12.34 3.67
CA LYS A 130 6.08 13.59 3.42
C LYS A 130 4.58 13.32 3.18
N GLN A 131 4.25 12.35 2.31
CA GLN A 131 2.87 11.96 2.05
C GLN A 131 2.16 11.44 3.31
N VAL A 132 2.86 10.66 4.14
CA VAL A 132 2.30 10.18 5.42
C VAL A 132 2.05 11.36 6.37
N LYS A 133 3.03 12.26 6.52
CA LYS A 133 2.92 13.45 7.38
C LYS A 133 1.83 14.43 6.94
N GLU A 134 1.61 14.58 5.63
CA GLU A 134 0.59 15.44 5.06
C GLU A 134 -0.81 14.77 5.00
N GLY A 135 -0.96 13.56 5.55
CA GLY A 135 -2.25 12.88 5.61
C GLY A 135 -2.69 12.20 4.31
N PHE A 136 -1.85 12.18 3.27
CA PHE A 136 -2.15 11.54 1.98
C PHE A 136 -1.97 10.01 2.01
N ALA A 137 -1.30 9.46 3.02
CA ALA A 137 -1.06 8.03 3.15
C ALA A 137 -1.23 7.58 4.61
N LEU A 138 -2.48 7.28 4.99
CA LEU A 138 -2.87 6.96 6.37
C LEU A 138 -2.87 5.46 6.71
N GLN A 139 -2.63 4.59 5.72
CA GLN A 139 -2.81 3.13 5.85
C GLN A 139 -2.12 2.54 7.10
N LEU A 140 -0.80 2.74 7.25
CA LEU A 140 -0.06 2.21 8.40
C LEU A 140 -0.53 2.78 9.73
N GLY A 141 -0.86 4.08 9.79
CA GLY A 141 -1.34 4.72 11.01
C GLY A 141 -2.73 4.22 11.42
N LEU A 142 -3.65 4.03 10.47
CA LEU A 142 -4.99 3.50 10.73
C LEU A 142 -4.98 2.02 11.11
N LEU A 143 -4.09 1.21 10.50
CA LEU A 143 -3.84 -0.15 11.00
C LEU A 143 -3.27 -0.11 12.42
N GLY A 144 -2.43 0.88 12.74
CA GLY A 144 -1.96 1.16 14.10
C GLY A 144 -3.09 1.41 15.08
N VAL A 145 -4.06 2.24 14.71
CA VAL A 145 -5.25 2.50 15.53
C VAL A 145 -6.03 1.21 15.81
N ILE A 146 -6.23 0.35 14.79
CA ILE A 146 -6.89 -0.95 14.99
C ILE A 146 -6.08 -1.82 15.97
N ALA A 147 -4.76 -1.88 15.83
CA ALA A 147 -3.89 -2.68 16.70
C ALA A 147 -3.90 -2.19 18.15
N GLU A 148 -3.75 -0.88 18.37
CA GLU A 148 -3.77 -0.26 19.71
C GLU A 148 -5.13 -0.42 20.41
N GLN A 149 -6.21 -0.62 19.66
CA GLN A 149 -7.55 -0.87 20.20
C GLN A 149 -7.86 -2.37 20.32
N GLY A 150 -6.91 -3.26 20.00
CA GLY A 150 -7.08 -4.71 20.10
C GLY A 150 -8.02 -5.29 19.03
N GLY A 151 -8.20 -4.58 17.91
CA GLY A 151 -9.13 -4.95 16.84
C GLY A 151 -8.67 -6.11 15.97
N PHE A 152 -7.38 -6.49 16.02
CA PHE A 152 -6.88 -7.67 15.33
C PHE A 152 -7.08 -8.93 16.17
N ASN A 153 -8.03 -9.76 15.73
CA ASN A 153 -8.27 -11.08 16.31
C ASN A 153 -6.95 -11.88 16.31
N ARG A 154 -6.67 -12.58 17.43
CA ARG A 154 -5.51 -13.49 17.63
C ARG A 154 -4.17 -12.84 17.99
N VAL A 155 -4.08 -11.51 18.07
CA VAL A 155 -3.00 -10.90 18.88
C VAL A 155 -3.48 -10.91 20.33
N GLU A 156 -2.66 -11.43 21.26
CA GLU A 156 -2.96 -11.30 22.68
C GLU A 156 -2.95 -9.81 23.08
N GLY A 157 -4.15 -9.24 23.24
CA GLY A 157 -4.38 -7.89 23.76
C GLY A 157 -4.10 -6.74 22.78
N ALA A 158 -4.57 -5.55 23.17
CA ALA A 158 -4.07 -4.29 22.65
C ALA A 158 -2.57 -4.15 22.95
N GLY A 159 -1.81 -3.60 22.01
CA GLY A 159 -0.38 -3.37 22.18
C GLY A 159 0.04 -2.04 21.58
N GLU A 160 0.98 -1.36 22.24
CA GLU A 160 1.66 -0.20 21.68
C GLU A 160 2.34 -0.59 20.35
N VAL A 161 2.14 0.23 19.32
CA VAL A 161 2.79 0.04 18.03
C VAL A 161 4.02 0.94 17.97
N SER A 162 5.20 0.32 18.04
CA SER A 162 6.49 1.04 18.10
C SER A 162 7.21 1.11 16.75
N ALA A 163 6.70 0.42 15.72
CA ALA A 163 7.31 0.43 14.40
C ALA A 163 6.28 0.35 13.28
N PHE A 164 6.50 1.18 12.26
CA PHE A 164 5.71 1.23 11.04
C PHE A 164 6.66 1.12 9.86
N GLU A 165 6.46 0.12 9.01
CA GLU A 165 7.43 -0.24 7.98
C GLU A 165 6.76 -0.58 6.65
N TYR A 166 7.31 -0.03 5.59
CA TYR A 166 7.08 -0.52 4.23
C TYR A 166 8.25 -1.42 3.83
N TRP A 167 7.96 -2.64 3.38
CA TRP A 167 8.93 -3.56 2.80
C TRP A 167 8.69 -3.63 1.30
N SER A 168 9.58 -3.02 0.52
CA SER A 168 9.40 -2.89 -0.93
C SER A 168 10.20 -3.91 -1.70
N THR A 169 9.61 -4.52 -2.72
CA THR A 169 10.34 -5.37 -3.69
C THR A 169 10.93 -4.58 -4.87
N ALA A 170 10.79 -3.25 -4.87
CA ALA A 170 11.36 -2.39 -5.89
C ALA A 170 12.87 -2.16 -5.65
N LYS A 171 13.50 -1.42 -6.57
CA LYS A 171 14.89 -0.99 -6.39
C LYS A 171 15.01 0.07 -5.30
N GLY A 172 15.96 -0.14 -4.39
CA GLY A 172 16.43 0.84 -3.43
C GLY A 172 17.36 1.88 -4.05
N LYS A 173 17.89 2.77 -3.21
CA LYS A 173 18.83 3.84 -3.62
C LYS A 173 20.21 3.31 -4.03
N ASP A 174 20.56 2.13 -3.55
CA ASP A 174 21.77 1.37 -3.85
C ASP A 174 21.65 0.54 -5.14
N ASN A 175 20.55 0.67 -5.88
CA ASN A 175 20.19 -0.14 -7.04
C ASN A 175 19.95 -1.63 -6.76
N ALA A 176 19.96 -2.07 -5.49
CA ALA A 176 19.57 -3.41 -5.10
C ALA A 176 18.05 -3.55 -5.04
N PHE A 177 17.51 -4.75 -5.25
CA PHE A 177 16.09 -5.03 -5.09
C PHE A 177 15.80 -5.48 -3.65
N GLY A 178 14.70 -4.96 -3.08
CA GLY A 178 14.38 -5.20 -1.67
C GLY A 178 14.91 -4.08 -0.78
N TYR A 179 14.01 -3.42 -0.05
CA TYR A 179 14.40 -2.48 1.01
C TYR A 179 13.28 -2.26 2.02
N ARG A 180 13.68 -1.89 3.24
CA ARG A 180 12.82 -1.47 4.33
C ARG A 180 12.80 0.05 4.43
N LEU A 181 11.62 0.63 4.58
CA LEU A 181 11.46 2.06 4.82
C LEU A 181 10.50 2.29 5.99
N SER A 182 10.95 3.00 7.01
CA SER A 182 10.03 3.57 8.00
C SER A 182 9.63 5.00 7.60
N PRO A 183 8.32 5.32 7.49
CA PRO A 183 7.86 6.68 7.20
C PRO A 183 7.91 7.59 8.43
N VAL A 184 8.27 7.06 9.60
CA VAL A 184 8.32 7.77 10.88
C VAL A 184 9.72 7.76 11.47
N LYS A 185 9.90 8.48 12.57
CA LYS A 185 11.15 8.51 13.34
C LYS A 185 10.83 8.75 14.81
N PRO A 186 11.47 8.07 15.77
CA PRO A 186 11.32 8.41 17.19
C PRO A 186 11.59 9.89 17.45
N GLY A 187 10.69 10.58 18.14
CA GLY A 187 10.73 12.03 18.37
C GLY A 187 10.51 12.93 17.14
N GLY A 188 10.28 12.32 15.97
CA GLY A 188 9.98 13.02 14.71
C GLY A 188 11.15 13.80 14.12
N ASP A 189 10.90 14.44 12.97
CA ASP A 189 11.74 15.50 12.42
C ASP A 189 10.95 16.40 11.45
N ALA A 190 11.65 17.30 10.75
CA ALA A 190 11.03 18.19 9.77
C ALA A 190 10.22 17.44 8.69
N ARG A 191 10.63 16.22 8.31
CA ARG A 191 10.03 15.44 7.20
C ARG A 191 9.17 14.27 7.68
N ARG A 192 9.29 13.82 8.92
CA ARG A 192 8.64 12.62 9.46
C ARG A 192 7.82 12.94 10.71
N VAL A 193 6.66 12.28 10.83
CA VAL A 193 5.88 12.25 12.08
C VAL A 193 6.70 11.50 13.13
N ALA A 194 6.55 11.86 14.40
CA ALA A 194 7.08 11.07 15.49
C ALA A 194 6.42 9.68 15.48
N THR A 195 7.18 8.63 15.78
CA THR A 195 6.67 7.25 15.73
C THR A 195 5.48 7.09 16.68
N GLU A 196 5.66 7.59 17.90
CA GLU A 196 4.70 7.65 19.01
C GLU A 196 3.44 8.46 18.70
N ASP A 197 3.47 9.34 17.69
CA ASP A 197 2.34 10.19 17.31
C ASP A 197 1.60 9.70 16.05
N LEU A 198 2.09 8.66 15.37
CA LEU A 198 1.56 8.30 14.05
C LEU A 198 0.09 7.86 14.09
N THR A 199 -0.30 7.06 15.09
CA THR A 199 -1.68 6.59 15.23
C THR A 199 -2.62 7.74 15.56
N ALA A 200 -2.21 8.64 16.46
CA ALA A 200 -2.94 9.87 16.78
C ALA A 200 -3.09 10.79 15.57
N HIS A 201 -2.02 10.99 14.80
CA HIS A 201 -2.02 11.76 13.55
C HIS A 201 -3.01 11.18 12.55
N ALA A 202 -2.92 9.87 12.28
CA ALA A 202 -3.81 9.20 11.33
C ALA A 202 -5.27 9.19 11.78
N ALA A 203 -5.53 9.01 13.08
CA ALA A 203 -6.86 9.11 13.65
C ALA A 203 -7.43 10.53 13.50
N GLY A 204 -6.62 11.57 13.74
CA GLY A 204 -7.01 12.97 13.56
C GLY A 204 -7.42 13.29 12.12
N GLU A 205 -6.58 12.93 11.16
CA GLU A 205 -6.87 13.13 9.73
C GLU A 205 -8.14 12.36 9.31
N PHE A 206 -8.30 11.11 9.78
CA PHE A 206 -9.51 10.33 9.53
C PHE A 206 -10.76 10.98 10.14
N LEU A 207 -10.70 11.44 11.39
CA LEU A 207 -11.84 12.07 12.06
C LEU A 207 -12.27 13.37 11.38
N ILE A 208 -11.30 14.17 10.89
CA ILE A 208 -11.60 15.36 10.10
C ILE A 208 -12.32 14.98 8.81
N ALA A 209 -11.84 13.97 8.09
CA ALA A 209 -12.46 13.51 6.85
C ALA A 209 -13.85 12.89 7.08
N ALA A 210 -13.96 11.96 8.02
CA ALA A 210 -15.21 11.30 8.38
C ALA A 210 -16.25 12.28 8.92
N GLY A 211 -15.82 13.27 9.70
CA GLY A 211 -16.67 14.35 10.22
C GLY A 211 -17.27 15.25 9.14
N LYS A 212 -16.60 15.37 7.99
CA LYS A 212 -17.13 16.09 6.83
C LYS A 212 -18.08 15.21 6.03
N TRP A 213 -17.59 14.06 5.58
CA TRP A 213 -18.22 13.34 4.47
C TRP A 213 -18.97 12.06 4.85
N LEU A 214 -18.68 11.44 5.99
CA LEU A 214 -19.33 10.18 6.40
C LEU A 214 -20.40 10.39 7.47
N THR A 215 -20.15 11.33 8.38
CA THR A 215 -21.01 11.63 9.53
C THR A 215 -21.50 13.08 9.54
N GLY A 216 -20.95 13.91 8.67
CA GLY A 216 -21.40 15.29 8.42
C GLY A 216 -22.24 15.38 7.14
N ASP A 217 -22.54 16.63 6.77
CA ASP A 217 -23.42 16.96 5.65
C ASP A 217 -22.65 17.43 4.39
N ASP A 218 -21.31 17.41 4.40
CA ASP A 218 -20.54 17.83 3.23
C ASP A 218 -20.73 16.84 2.08
N VAL A 219 -21.03 17.37 0.90
CA VAL A 219 -21.10 16.57 -0.32
C VAL A 219 -19.69 16.12 -0.74
N PHE A 220 -19.57 14.89 -1.23
CA PHE A 220 -18.36 14.45 -1.92
C PHE A 220 -18.23 15.21 -3.25
N THR A 221 -17.35 16.22 -3.28
CA THR A 221 -17.06 16.99 -4.49
C THR A 221 -16.07 16.23 -5.37
N ALA A 222 -16.41 16.04 -6.64
CA ALA A 222 -15.49 15.50 -7.64
C ALA A 222 -14.22 16.38 -7.74
N GLN A 223 -13.03 15.77 -7.69
CA GLN A 223 -11.77 16.48 -7.64
C GLN A 223 -11.40 17.07 -9.03
N LEU A 224 -11.59 18.38 -9.22
CA LEU A 224 -11.15 19.11 -10.41
C LEU A 224 -9.65 19.47 -10.33
N ASN A 225 -8.72 18.51 -10.27
CA ASN A 225 -7.29 18.85 -10.47
C ASN A 225 -6.39 17.66 -10.88
N PRO A 226 -5.75 17.69 -12.07
CA PRO A 226 -4.84 16.63 -12.55
C PRO A 226 -3.44 16.59 -11.90
N ASP A 227 -3.03 17.61 -11.13
CA ASP A 227 -1.65 17.73 -10.61
C ASP A 227 -1.43 17.23 -9.16
N LEU A 228 -2.45 16.66 -8.52
CA LEU A 228 -2.27 15.95 -7.25
C LEU A 228 -1.98 14.47 -7.54
N PRO A 229 -1.03 13.80 -6.85
CA PRO A 229 -0.92 12.35 -6.92
C PRO A 229 -2.19 11.76 -6.30
N SER A 230 -3.19 11.51 -7.16
CA SER A 230 -4.48 10.96 -6.80
C SER A 230 -4.32 9.56 -6.21
N TYR A 231 -4.90 9.38 -5.02
CA TYR A 231 -5.31 8.08 -4.50
C TYR A 231 -6.84 8.03 -4.63
N GLY A 232 -7.31 7.69 -5.83
CA GLY A 232 -8.73 7.61 -6.13
C GLY A 232 -9.06 6.32 -6.87
N ASP A 233 -9.65 5.36 -6.15
CA ASP A 233 -10.29 4.16 -6.74
C ASP A 233 -11.52 4.52 -7.61
N TYR A 234 -11.89 5.81 -7.69
CA TYR A 234 -13.11 6.32 -8.30
C TYR A 234 -12.92 7.51 -9.26
N ASP A 235 -11.69 7.87 -9.62
CA ASP A 235 -11.46 8.99 -10.58
C ASP A 235 -12.15 8.76 -11.93
N GLN A 236 -12.39 7.50 -12.30
CA GLN A 236 -13.10 7.11 -13.52
C GLN A 236 -14.60 7.40 -13.50
N LEU A 237 -15.19 7.72 -12.33
CA LEU A 237 -16.56 8.19 -12.24
C LEU A 237 -16.69 9.66 -12.62
N MET A 238 -15.58 10.40 -12.69
CA MET A 238 -15.59 11.72 -13.29
C MET A 238 -15.56 11.56 -14.82
N ARG A 239 -16.61 12.06 -15.48
CA ARG A 239 -16.67 12.26 -16.94
C ARG A 239 -15.68 13.34 -17.40
N LEU A 240 -14.43 13.29 -16.96
CA LEU A 240 -13.43 14.30 -17.30
C LEU A 240 -13.07 14.21 -18.80
N GLU A 241 -13.11 13.01 -19.39
CA GLU A 241 -12.79 12.82 -20.82
C GLU A 241 -13.93 13.18 -21.79
N GLU A 242 -15.19 13.15 -21.36
CA GLU A 242 -16.32 13.58 -22.22
C GLU A 242 -16.32 15.11 -22.45
N TRP A 243 -15.67 15.89 -21.57
CA TRP A 243 -15.63 17.36 -21.68
C TRP A 243 -14.43 17.90 -22.45
N TYR A 244 -13.36 17.11 -22.66
CA TYR A 244 -12.17 17.54 -23.40
C TYR A 244 -12.02 16.90 -24.78
N GLY A 245 -12.91 15.97 -25.16
CA GLY A 245 -12.89 15.29 -26.44
C GLY A 245 -13.99 15.73 -27.40
N ARG A 246 -14.05 17.02 -27.79
CA ARG A 246 -14.53 17.50 -29.12
C ARG A 246 -14.58 19.04 -29.20
N GLY A 247 -13.79 19.59 -30.13
CA GLY A 247 -13.76 21.01 -30.56
C GLY A 247 -12.30 21.46 -30.63
N ASP A 248 -11.63 21.61 -31.77
CA ASP A 248 -12.10 21.89 -33.12
C ASP A 248 -11.26 21.11 -34.17
N ASP A 249 -11.91 20.22 -34.91
CA ASP A 249 -11.54 19.97 -36.30
C ASP A 249 -12.44 20.90 -37.11
N ASP A 250 -11.87 21.97 -37.67
CA ASP A 250 -12.56 22.87 -38.60
C ASP A 250 -12.40 22.33 -40.04
N PRO A 251 -13.49 21.92 -40.73
CA PRO A 251 -13.42 21.58 -42.13
C PRO A 251 -14.11 22.63 -43.01
N ALA A 252 -13.33 23.09 -43.98
CA ALA A 252 -13.70 23.45 -45.35
C ALA A 252 -14.17 24.89 -45.67
N SER A 253 -13.35 25.60 -46.44
CA SER A 253 -13.61 26.06 -47.83
C SER A 253 -12.47 27.02 -48.23
N GLY A 254 -11.81 26.96 -49.39
CA GLY A 254 -12.28 26.56 -50.69
C GLY A 254 -12.61 27.75 -51.58
N GLY A 255 -11.63 28.62 -51.88
CA GLY A 255 -11.53 29.33 -53.17
C GLY A 255 -11.88 30.82 -53.26
N GLY A 256 -10.91 31.63 -53.73
CA GLY A 256 -11.07 32.50 -54.91
C GLY A 256 -11.26 34.02 -54.72
N ASP A 257 -10.22 34.78 -55.11
CA ASP A 257 -10.15 36.11 -55.78
C ASP A 257 -11.15 37.25 -55.45
N SER A 258 -10.62 38.45 -55.15
CA SER A 258 -10.37 39.51 -56.14
C SER A 258 -10.14 40.90 -55.48
N ASP A 259 -9.36 41.73 -56.19
CA ASP A 259 -8.98 43.13 -55.92
C ASP A 259 -10.11 44.08 -55.51
N GLY A 260 -9.73 45.10 -54.71
CA GLY A 260 -10.51 46.31 -54.44
C GLY A 260 -10.04 47.08 -53.23
#